data_AF-A0A662V794-F1
#
_entry.id   AF-A0A662V794-F1
#
_cell.length_a   1.000
_cell.length_b   1.000
_cell.length_c   1.000
_cell.angle_alpha   90.00
_cell.angle_beta   90.00
_cell.angle_gamma   90.00
#
_symmetry.space_group_name_H-M   'P 1'
#
loop_
_entity.id
_entity.type
_entity.pdbx_description
1 polymer ?
#
loop_
_entity_poly.entity_id
_entity_poly.type
_entity_poly.pdbx_seq_one_letter_code
_entity_poly.pdbx_strand_id
1 'polypeptide(L)'
;MVKPPRGLRHRTKKLLRKRVRERGGVPPLSRIMIEYRVGDRVYIVADPAVHKAMPHRRYHGKVGVVVGKRGRAYEVEVRVGGKVKKLFLLPEHMRPAFQVSERVESMVKRLRELAQLSKKARKLMLEALRKSGG
;
A
#
# COMPACT_ATOMS: atom_id res chain seq x y z
N MET A 1 17.19 -2.03 41.43
CA MET A 1 16.92 -2.35 40.01
C MET A 1 16.79 -1.05 39.21
N VAL A 2 17.59 -0.85 38.16
CA VAL A 2 17.63 0.43 37.40
C VAL A 2 16.48 0.49 36.38
N LYS A 3 15.82 1.65 36.29
CA LYS A 3 14.72 1.89 35.35
C LYS A 3 15.24 1.83 33.91
N PRO A 4 14.64 1.02 33.02
CA PRO A 4 15.05 0.96 31.63
C PRO A 4 14.84 2.30 30.91
N PRO A 5 15.72 2.66 29.96
CA PRO A 5 15.58 3.89 29.19
C PRO A 5 14.34 3.86 28.28
N ARG A 6 13.73 5.03 28.06
CA ARG A 6 12.48 5.20 27.30
C ARG A 6 12.70 5.69 25.85
N GLY A 7 13.81 5.29 25.23
CA GLY A 7 14.14 5.69 23.87
C GLY A 7 13.25 5.05 22.79
N LEU A 8 13.10 5.74 21.65
CA LEU A 8 12.30 5.30 20.50
C LEU A 8 12.72 3.92 19.97
N ARG A 9 14.02 3.61 19.99
CA ARG A 9 14.61 2.34 19.55
C ARG A 9 15.04 1.44 20.71
N HIS A 10 14.53 1.67 21.92
CA HIS A 10 14.83 0.77 23.04
C HIS A 10 14.31 -0.65 22.74
N ARG A 11 15.07 -1.69 23.14
CA ARG A 11 14.69 -3.11 22.94
C ARG A 11 14.38 -3.53 21.50
N THR A 12 14.86 -2.80 20.48
CA THR A 12 14.63 -3.17 19.08
C THR A 12 15.80 -3.92 18.43
N LYS A 13 16.85 -4.28 19.18
CA LYS A 13 18.07 -4.92 18.63
C LYS A 13 17.77 -6.14 17.77
N LYS A 14 16.88 -7.04 18.21
CA LYS A 14 16.47 -8.22 17.44
C LYS A 14 15.46 -7.87 16.33
N LEU A 15 14.52 -6.96 16.61
CA LEU A 15 13.45 -6.56 15.69
C LEU A 15 13.97 -5.83 14.45
N LEU A 16 14.98 -4.97 14.61
CA LEU A 16 15.61 -4.20 13.54
C LEU A 16 16.86 -4.89 12.97
N ARG A 17 17.13 -6.15 13.33
CA ARG A 17 18.26 -6.89 12.77
C ARG A 17 17.86 -7.46 11.41
N LYS A 18 18.54 -7.03 10.34
CA LYS A 18 18.40 -7.68 9.02
C LYS A 18 18.95 -9.11 9.03
N ARG A 19 18.39 -9.95 8.16
CA ARG A 19 18.95 -11.29 7.89
C ARG A 19 20.38 -11.16 7.37
N VAL A 20 21.21 -12.17 7.60
CA VAL A 20 22.65 -12.13 7.27
C VAL A 20 22.88 -11.75 5.80
N ARG A 21 22.12 -12.35 4.88
CA ARG A 21 22.20 -12.10 3.43
C ARG A 21 21.56 -10.80 2.97
N GLU A 22 20.83 -10.11 3.84
CA GLU A 22 20.15 -8.83 3.55
C GLU A 22 20.89 -7.64 4.20
N ARG A 23 22.00 -7.89 4.93
CA ARG A 23 22.80 -6.84 5.55
C ARG A 23 23.45 -5.97 4.47
N GLY A 24 23.53 -4.66 4.72
CA GLY A 24 24.08 -3.69 3.76
C GLY A 24 23.14 -3.37 2.58
N GLY A 25 22.10 -4.19 2.36
CA GLY A 25 21.15 -3.99 1.26
C GLY A 25 20.16 -2.87 1.52
N VAL A 26 19.96 -2.04 0.49
CA VAL A 26 18.82 -1.12 0.35
C VAL A 26 17.55 -1.95 0.09
N PRO A 27 16.36 -1.52 0.54
CA PRO A 27 15.12 -2.19 0.18
C PRO A 27 14.98 -2.40 -1.34
N PRO A 28 14.47 -3.56 -1.80
CA PRO A 28 14.38 -3.84 -3.22
C PRO A 28 13.42 -2.86 -3.90
N LEU A 29 13.75 -2.50 -5.14
CA LEU A 29 12.96 -1.55 -5.94
C LEU A 29 11.51 -2.00 -6.10
N SER A 30 11.27 -3.31 -6.18
CA SER A 30 9.93 -3.91 -6.22
C SER A 30 9.04 -3.53 -5.03
N ARG A 31 9.60 -3.21 -3.86
CA ARG A 31 8.82 -2.72 -2.70
C ARG A 31 8.53 -1.22 -2.81
N ILE A 32 9.46 -0.45 -3.34
CA ILE A 32 9.38 1.01 -3.41
C ILE A 32 8.36 1.44 -4.49
N MET A 33 8.31 0.72 -5.61
CA MET A 33 7.43 1.04 -6.74
C MET A 33 5.96 0.63 -6.54
N ILE A 34 5.61 0.03 -5.40
CA ILE A 34 4.21 -0.35 -5.15
C ILE A 34 3.39 0.92 -4.92
N GLU A 35 2.39 1.13 -5.78
CA GLU A 35 1.42 2.19 -5.60
C GLU A 35 0.28 1.73 -4.69
N TYR A 36 0.14 2.44 -3.57
CA TYR A 36 -0.97 2.22 -2.64
C TYR A 36 -2.08 3.22 -2.90
N ARG A 37 -3.31 2.72 -2.97
CA ARG A 37 -4.54 3.50 -3.11
C ARG A 37 -5.19 3.70 -1.76
N VAL A 38 -6.06 4.70 -1.66
CA VAL A 38 -6.87 4.92 -0.46
C VAL A 38 -7.79 3.71 -0.25
N GLY A 39 -7.85 3.22 0.99
CA GLY A 39 -8.56 1.99 1.38
C GLY A 39 -7.70 0.73 1.39
N ASP A 40 -6.45 0.80 0.89
CA ASP A 40 -5.58 -0.37 0.83
C ASP A 40 -5.14 -0.83 2.22
N ARG A 41 -5.24 -2.13 2.47
CA ARG A 41 -4.68 -2.75 3.67
C ARG A 41 -3.19 -3.01 3.48
N VAL A 42 -2.40 -2.56 4.45
CA VAL A 42 -0.94 -2.69 4.43
C VAL A 42 -0.42 -3.26 5.75
N TYR A 43 0.59 -4.11 5.67
CA TYR A 43 1.38 -4.51 6.83
C TYR A 43 2.48 -3.48 7.08
N ILE A 44 2.64 -3.06 8.33
CA ILE A 44 3.66 -2.12 8.75
C ILE A 44 4.89 -2.90 9.19
N VAL A 45 5.96 -2.83 8.41
CA VAL A 45 7.21 -3.55 8.65
C VAL A 45 8.37 -2.58 8.57
N ALA A 46 8.88 -2.17 9.73
CA ALA A 46 10.04 -1.30 9.82
C ALA A 46 11.26 -1.92 9.12
N ASP A 47 11.86 -1.19 8.17
CA ASP A 47 13.11 -1.58 7.52
C ASP A 47 14.25 -0.74 8.10
N PRO A 48 15.26 -1.35 8.76
CA PRO A 48 16.33 -0.62 9.42
C PRO A 48 17.27 0.11 8.46
N ALA A 49 17.30 -0.21 7.15
CA ALA A 49 18.16 0.50 6.21
C ALA A 49 17.67 1.92 5.89
N VAL A 50 16.38 2.19 6.04
CA VAL A 50 15.80 3.52 5.82
C VAL A 50 15.34 4.07 7.15
N HIS A 51 15.96 5.14 7.62
CA HIS A 51 15.62 5.72 8.92
C HIS A 51 14.46 6.72 8.86
N LYS A 52 14.19 7.30 7.68
CA LYS A 52 13.15 8.31 7.47
C LYS A 52 11.77 7.67 7.62
N ALA A 53 10.85 8.36 8.30
CA ALA A 53 9.47 7.90 8.52
C ALA A 53 9.36 6.47 9.11
N MET A 54 10.39 6.02 9.84
CA MET A 54 10.40 4.69 10.45
C MET A 54 9.36 4.62 11.57
N PRO A 55 8.50 3.60 11.59
CA PRO A 55 7.52 3.44 12.65
C PRO A 55 8.18 3.07 13.99
N HIS A 56 7.56 3.49 15.09
CA HIS A 56 7.91 2.98 16.41
C HIS A 56 7.60 1.48 16.52
N ARG A 57 8.37 0.74 17.33
CA ARG A 57 8.25 -0.72 17.49
C ARG A 57 6.84 -1.22 17.82
N ARG A 58 6.02 -0.38 18.46
CA ARG A 58 4.63 -0.69 18.81
C ARG A 58 3.75 -0.97 17.58
N TYR A 59 4.09 -0.37 16.43
CA TYR A 59 3.32 -0.49 15.19
C TYR A 59 3.88 -1.55 14.24
N HIS A 60 5.08 -2.06 14.51
CA HIS A 60 5.67 -3.12 13.70
C HIS A 60 4.80 -4.39 13.75
N GLY A 61 4.54 -4.98 12.59
CA GLY A 61 3.70 -6.17 12.44
C GLY A 61 2.19 -5.91 12.55
N LYS A 62 1.75 -4.64 12.64
CA LYS A 62 0.33 -4.29 12.61
C LYS A 62 -0.16 -4.08 11.19
N VAL A 63 -1.46 -4.30 11.00
CA VAL A 63 -2.16 -3.96 9.76
C VAL A 63 -2.71 -2.54 9.90
N GLY A 64 -2.51 -1.74 8.86
CA GLY A 64 -3.11 -0.43 8.73
C GLY A 64 -3.90 -0.29 7.43
N VAL A 65 -4.67 0.78 7.34
CA VAL A 65 -5.42 1.18 6.15
C VAL A 65 -4.84 2.50 5.64
N VAL A 66 -4.56 2.57 4.34
CA VAL A 66 -4.08 3.80 3.71
C VAL A 66 -5.23 4.78 3.57
N VAL A 67 -5.08 5.96 4.16
CA VAL A 67 -6.08 7.04 4.12
C VAL A 67 -5.74 8.06 3.03
N GLY A 68 -4.45 8.25 2.77
CA GLY A 68 -4.00 9.23 1.79
C GLY A 68 -2.50 9.16 1.53
N LYS A 69 -2.03 10.06 0.67
CA LYS A 69 -0.63 10.24 0.34
C LYS A 69 -0.24 11.69 0.57
N ARG A 70 0.85 11.93 1.30
CA ARG A 70 1.41 13.25 1.56
C ARG A 70 2.85 13.31 1.07
N GLY A 71 3.04 13.90 -0.11
CA GLY A 71 4.32 13.91 -0.81
C GLY A 71 4.82 12.49 -1.08
N ARG A 72 5.95 12.12 -0.47
CA ARG A 72 6.56 10.78 -0.61
C ARG A 72 6.03 9.75 0.39
N ALA A 73 5.37 10.19 1.46
CA ALA A 73 4.87 9.30 2.50
C ALA A 73 3.38 9.03 2.32
N TYR A 74 2.92 7.91 2.86
CA TYR A 74 1.52 7.54 2.96
C TYR A 74 1.01 7.76 4.39
N GLU A 75 -0.22 8.24 4.49
CA GLU A 75 -0.95 8.32 5.75
C GLU A 75 -1.66 6.99 5.97
N VAL A 76 -1.29 6.31 7.06
CA VAL A 76 -1.80 4.99 7.40
C VAL A 76 -2.46 5.03 8.76
N GLU A 77 -3.72 4.63 8.82
CA GLU A 77 -4.46 4.45 10.06
C GLU A 77 -4.26 3.04 10.61
N VAL A 78 -3.91 2.97 11.88
CA VAL A 78 -3.68 1.72 12.60
C VAL A 78 -4.50 1.73 13.87
N ARG A 79 -5.26 0.65 14.08
CA ARG A 79 -5.95 0.42 15.34
C ARG A 79 -5.00 -0.28 16.33
N VAL A 80 -4.71 0.38 17.44
CA VAL A 80 -3.88 -0.19 18.51
C VAL A 80 -4.66 -0.16 19.83
N GLY A 81 -4.99 -1.34 20.34
CA GLY A 81 -5.93 -1.48 21.45
C GLY A 81 -7.32 -1.02 21.00
N GLY A 82 -7.82 0.08 21.58
CA GLY A 82 -9.10 0.70 21.21
C GLY A 82 -9.00 2.03 20.46
N LYS A 83 -7.79 2.53 20.17
CA LYS A 83 -7.61 3.85 19.57
C LYS A 83 -7.09 3.73 18.14
N VAL A 84 -7.63 4.56 17.25
CA VAL A 84 -7.09 4.74 15.90
C VAL A 84 -5.93 5.73 15.99
N LYS A 85 -4.80 5.38 15.36
CA LYS A 85 -3.60 6.20 15.29
C LYS A 85 -3.20 6.37 13.83
N LYS A 86 -2.94 7.62 13.45
CA LYS A 86 -2.42 7.97 12.13
C LYS A 86 -0.89 7.94 12.16
N LEU A 87 -0.30 7.31 11.15
CA LEU A 87 1.14 7.19 10.95
C LEU A 87 1.49 7.71 9.56
N PHE A 88 2.63 8.38 9.47
CA PHE A 88 3.23 8.75 8.19
C PHE A 88 4.35 7.77 7.90
N LEU A 89 4.18 6.93 6.87
CA LEU A 89 5.11 5.87 6.52
C LEU A 89 5.60 6.04 5.10
N LEU A 90 6.86 5.71 4.89
CA LEU A 90 7.42 5.56 3.56
C LEU A 90 7.09 4.16 2.97
N PRO A 91 7.02 4.01 1.63
CA PRO A 91 6.81 2.72 0.95
C PRO A 91 7.71 1.59 1.47
N GLU A 92 8.95 1.91 1.81
CA GLU A 92 9.98 1.00 2.31
C GLU A 92 9.57 0.27 3.59
N HIS A 93 8.68 0.89 4.38
CA HIS A 93 8.18 0.37 5.64
C HIS A 93 6.79 -0.27 5.55
N MET A 94 6.25 -0.39 4.34
CA MET A 94 4.96 -1.00 4.08
C MET A 94 5.11 -2.27 3.25
N ARG A 95 4.18 -3.19 3.44
CA ARG A 95 3.99 -4.34 2.56
C ARG A 95 2.51 -4.46 2.22
N PRO A 96 2.15 -4.82 0.99
CA PRO A 96 0.75 -5.02 0.64
C PRO A 96 0.17 -6.18 1.47
N ALA A 97 -1.02 -5.97 2.03
CA ALA A 97 -1.79 -7.02 2.70
C ALA A 97 -2.99 -7.49 1.86
N PHE A 98 -3.20 -6.88 0.69
CA PHE A 98 -4.23 -7.27 -0.27
C PHE A 98 -3.66 -8.24 -1.30
N GLN A 99 -4.53 -9.08 -1.86
CA GLN A 99 -4.15 -9.91 -3.00
C GLN A 99 -4.07 -9.04 -4.26
N VAL A 100 -2.91 -9.06 -4.92
CA VAL A 100 -2.70 -8.29 -6.16
C VAL A 100 -3.62 -8.81 -7.27
N SER A 101 -3.93 -10.11 -7.28
CA SER A 101 -4.87 -10.76 -8.20
C SER A 101 -6.24 -10.08 -8.18
N GLU A 102 -6.83 -9.87 -7.01
CA GLU A 102 -8.16 -9.26 -6.87
C GLU A 102 -8.23 -7.86 -7.51
N ARG A 103 -7.15 -7.06 -7.33
CA ARG A 103 -7.04 -5.73 -7.95
C ARG A 103 -6.96 -5.83 -9.47
N VAL A 104 -6.07 -6.68 -9.98
CA VAL A 104 -5.87 -6.85 -11.43
C VAL A 104 -7.14 -7.39 -12.09
N GLU A 105 -7.79 -8.36 -11.46
CA GLU A 105 -9.06 -8.93 -11.95
C GLU A 105 -10.17 -7.90 -12.02
N SER A 106 -10.32 -7.05 -11.00
CA SER A 106 -11.31 -5.97 -11.02
C SER A 106 -11.07 -4.99 -12.17
N MET A 107 -9.80 -4.72 -12.51
CA MET A 107 -9.41 -3.84 -13.60
C MET A 107 -9.71 -4.47 -14.96
N VAL A 108 -9.33 -5.74 -15.15
CA VAL A 108 -9.58 -6.47 -16.41
C VAL A 108 -11.08 -6.61 -16.67
N LYS A 109 -11.89 -6.87 -15.63
CA LYS A 109 -13.35 -6.91 -15.74
C LYS A 109 -13.92 -5.58 -16.24
N ARG A 110 -13.53 -4.46 -15.63
CA ARG A 110 -13.96 -3.11 -16.06
C ARG A 110 -13.55 -2.80 -17.50
N LEU A 111 -12.33 -3.14 -17.91
CA LEU A 111 -11.87 -2.91 -19.28
C LEU A 111 -12.70 -3.73 -20.30
N ARG A 112 -13.04 -4.98 -19.97
CA ARG A 112 -13.91 -5.82 -20.81
C ARG A 112 -15.31 -5.23 -20.94
N GLU A 113 -15.90 -4.74 -19.85
CA GLU A 113 -17.22 -4.08 -19.84
C GLU A 113 -17.23 -2.81 -20.72
N LEU A 114 -16.25 -1.92 -20.55
CA LEU A 114 -16.10 -0.71 -21.35
C LEU A 114 -15.96 -1.03 -22.85
N ALA A 115 -15.17 -2.06 -23.19
CA ALA A 115 -15.00 -2.50 -24.56
C ALA A 115 -16.32 -3.03 -25.17
N GLN A 116 -17.14 -3.73 -24.39
CA GLN A 116 -18.45 -4.21 -24.84
C GLN A 116 -19.45 -3.06 -25.05
N LEU A 117 -19.49 -2.09 -24.13
CA LEU A 117 -20.33 -0.89 -24.26
C LEU A 117 -19.97 -0.09 -25.51
N SER A 118 -18.67 0.09 -25.77
CA SER A 118 -18.16 0.79 -26.95
C SER A 118 -18.58 0.09 -28.26
N LYS A 119 -18.46 -1.25 -28.33
CA LYS A 119 -18.95 -2.03 -29.48
C LYS A 119 -20.46 -1.89 -29.68
N LYS A 120 -21.25 -1.93 -28.60
CA LYS A 120 -22.71 -1.79 -28.65
C LYS A 120 -23.13 -0.39 -29.12
N ALA A 121 -22.49 0.66 -28.59
CA ALA A 121 -22.75 2.05 -28.98
C ALA A 121 -22.43 2.30 -30.46
N ARG A 122 -21.29 1.80 -30.96
CA ARG A 122 -20.94 1.89 -32.40
C ARG A 122 -21.98 1.20 -33.29
N LYS A 123 -22.46 0.02 -32.89
CA LYS A 123 -23.49 -0.72 -33.62
C LYS A 123 -24.81 0.08 -33.68
N LEU A 124 -25.26 0.61 -32.55
CA LEU A 124 -26.47 1.44 -32.48
C LEU A 124 -26.35 2.72 -33.33
N MET A 125 -25.19 3.39 -33.31
CA MET A 125 -24.93 4.56 -34.16
C MET A 125 -25.04 4.22 -35.65
N LEU A 126 -24.45 3.10 -36.08
CA LEU A 126 -24.52 2.64 -37.47
C LEU A 126 -25.96 2.31 -37.90
N GLU A 127 -26.75 1.69 -37.02
CA GLU A 127 -28.17 1.42 -37.27
C GLU A 127 -29.00 2.72 -37.35
N ALA A 128 -28.73 3.71 -36.51
CA ALA A 128 -29.39 5.01 -36.55
C ALA A 128 -29.09 5.77 -37.85
N LEU A 129 -27.83 5.81 -38.28
CA LEU A 129 -27.42 6.44 -39.54
C LEU A 129 -28.05 5.76 -40.77
N ARG A 130 -28.23 4.43 -40.75
CA ARG A 130 -28.93 3.69 -41.81
C ARG A 130 -30.43 4.03 -41.89
N LYS A 131 -31.07 4.34 -40.76
CA LYS A 131 -32.50 4.70 -40.69
C LYS A 131 -32.81 6.14 -41.09
N SER A 132 -31.86 7.06 -40.99
CA SER A 132 -32.05 8.47 -41.35
C SER A 132 -31.74 8.80 -42.81
N GLY A 133 -31.10 7.88 -43.54
CA GLY A 133 -30.64 8.08 -44.93
C GLY A 133 -31.52 7.43 -46.00
N GLY A 134 -32.68 6.90 -45.64
CA GLY A 134 -33.71 6.38 -46.56
C GLY A 134 -35.05 6.99 -46.24
#